data_AF-A0A1H4MXC2-F1
#
_entry.id   AF-A0A1H4MXC2-F1
#
_cell.length_a   1.000
_cell.length_b   1.000
_cell.length_c   1.000
_cell.angle_alpha   90.00
_cell.angle_beta   90.00
_cell.angle_gamma   90.00
#
_symmetry.space_group_name_H-M   'P 1'
#
loop_
_entity.id
_entity.type
_entity.pdbx_description
1 polymer ?
#
loop_
_entity_poly.entity_id
_entity_poly.type
_entity_poly.pdbx_seq_one_letter_code
_entity_poly.pdbx_strand_id
1 'polypeptide(L)' 'MKNFHLLSNAHLDPVWLWEWEEGAAEAISTFRVAADLCEEFDGFIFNEGARN' A
#
# COMPACT_ATOMS: atom_id res chain seq x y z
N MET A 1 17.62 22.60 12.99
CA MET A 1 16.76 22.28 11.84
C MET A 1 15.78 21.19 12.27
N LYS A 2 14.51 21.23 11.87
CA LYS A 2 13.60 20.09 12.06
C LYS A 2 13.51 19.32 10.74
N ASN A 3 13.58 18.00 10.81
CA ASN A 3 13.44 17.13 9.64
C ASN A 3 12.00 16.63 9.58
N PHE A 4 11.42 16.66 8.37
CA PHE A 4 10.12 16.08 8.09
C PHE A 4 10.31 14.80 7.30
N HIS A 5 9.66 13.74 7.75
CA HIS A 5 9.62 12.45 7.07
C HIS A 5 8.19 12.20 6.62
N LEU A 6 8.01 11.82 5.37
CA LEU A 6 6.74 11.38 4.82
C LEU A 6 6.85 9.90 4.52
N LEU A 7 5.85 9.12 4.92
CA LEU A 7 5.75 7.71 4.62
C LEU A 7 4.46 7.47 3.84
N SER A 8 4.57 6.68 2.77
CA SER A 8 3.40 6.24 2.03
C SER A 8 2.79 5.01 2.69
N ASN A 9 1.47 4.97 2.77
CA ASN A 9 0.73 3.87 3.35
C ASN A 9 -0.61 3.71 2.65
N ALA A 10 -1.04 2.46 2.47
CA ALA A 10 -2.44 2.15 2.24
C ALA A 10 -3.01 1.38 3.44
N HIS A 11 -4.32 1.46 3.59
CA HIS A 11 -5.07 0.65 4.53
C HIS A 11 -6.25 0.10 3.76
N LEU A 12 -6.35 -1.24 3.71
CA LEU A 12 -7.38 -1.93 2.97
C LEU A 12 -8.20 -2.83 3.89
N ASP A 13 -9.52 -2.70 3.81
CA ASP A 13 -10.49 -3.63 4.38
C ASP A 13 -11.13 -4.44 3.24
N PRO A 14 -10.51 -5.55 2.80
CA PRO A 14 -10.87 -6.22 1.55
C PRO A 14 -12.24 -6.91 1.59
N VAL A 15 -12.78 -7.21 2.78
CA VAL A 15 -14.17 -7.69 2.94
C VAL A 15 -14.92 -6.69 3.80
N TRP A 16 -15.43 -5.65 3.16
CA TRP A 16 -16.28 -4.67 3.81
C TRP A 16 -17.41 -4.23 2.88
N LEU A 17 -17.08 -3.46 1.84
CA LEU A 17 -18.03 -3.02 0.82
C LEU A 17 -17.89 -3.80 -0.50
N TRP A 18 -16.83 -4.59 -0.61
CA TRP A 18 -16.52 -5.46 -1.74
C TRP A 18 -16.72 -6.92 -1.37
N GLU A 19 -16.97 -7.74 -2.38
CA GLU A 19 -16.82 -9.18 -2.25
C GLU A 19 -15.33 -9.56 -2.13
N TRP A 20 -15.05 -10.72 -1.56
CA TRP A 20 -13.69 -11.15 -1.25
C TRP A 20 -12.75 -11.09 -2.46
N GLU A 21 -13.22 -11.54 -3.63
CA GLU A 21 -12.42 -11.56 -4.86
C GLU A 21 -12.04 -10.16 -5.33
N GLU A 22 -12.94 -9.19 -5.17
CA GLU A 22 -12.70 -7.79 -5.52
C GLU A 22 -11.70 -7.16 -4.54
N GLY A 23 -11.87 -7.40 -3.23
CA GLY A 23 -10.92 -6.94 -2.22
C GLY A 23 -9.52 -7.53 -2.39
N ALA A 24 -9.43 -8.81 -2.76
CA ALA A 24 -8.16 -9.46 -3.07
C ALA A 24 -7.50 -8.86 -4.32
N ALA A 25 -8.28 -8.56 -5.36
CA ALA A 25 -7.78 -7.90 -6.56
C ALA A 25 -7.25 -6.49 -6.25
N GLU A 26 -7.95 -5.72 -5.40
CA GLU A 26 -7.51 -4.38 -4.98
C GLU A 26 -6.21 -4.43 -4.17
N ALA A 27 -6.06 -5.40 -3.27
CA ALA A 27 -4.82 -5.59 -2.53
C ALA A 27 -3.64 -5.87 -3.47
N ILE A 28 -3.81 -6.77 -4.44
CA ILE A 28 -2.78 -7.09 -5.44
C ILE A 28 -2.43 -5.86 -6.28
N SER A 29 -3.44 -5.11 -6.74
CA SER A 29 -3.25 -3.88 -7.52
C SER A 29 -2.43 -2.85 -6.74
N THR A 30 -2.79 -2.61 -5.48
CA THR A 30 -2.10 -1.68 -4.57
C THR A 30 -0.63 -2.07 -4.40
N PHE A 31 -0.34 -3.33 -4.09
CA PHE A 31 1.04 -3.79 -3.91
C PHE A 31 1.88 -3.73 -5.18
N ARG A 32 1.26 -3.97 -6.35
CA ARG A 32 1.96 -3.85 -7.62
C ARG A 32 2.38 -2.40 -7.91
N VAL A 33 1.48 -1.44 -7.68
CA VAL A 33 1.82 -0.02 -7.80
C VAL A 33 2.89 0.38 -6.78
N ALA A 34 2.79 -0.08 -5.53
CA ALA A 34 3.80 0.19 -4.52
C ALA A 34 5.18 -0.36 -4.91
N ALA A 35 5.24 -1.55 -5.51
CA ALA A 35 6.48 -2.14 -6.01
C ALA A 35 7.07 -1.31 -7.16
N ASP A 36 6.26 -0.94 -8.15
CA ASP A 36 6.69 -0.09 -9.26
C ASP A 36 7.28 1.24 -8.75
N LEU A 37 6.65 1.87 -7.75
CA LEU A 37 7.13 3.11 -7.13
C LEU A 37 8.45 2.91 -6.35
N CYS A 38 8.61 1.79 -5.66
CA CYS A 38 9.87 1.45 -4.98
C CYS A 38 11.02 1.25 -5.98
N GLU A 39 10.74 0.73 -7.17
CA GLU A 39 11.75 0.57 -8.23
C GLU A 39 12.08 1.89 -8.92
N GLU A 40 11.09 2.77 -9.11
CA GLU A 40 11.27 4.06 -9.81
C GLU A 40 11.91 5.15 -8.93
N PHE A 41 11.56 5.20 -7.64
CA PHE A 41 11.92 6.31 -6.75
C PHE A 41 12.82 5.85 -5.59
N ASP A 42 14.12 6.15 -5.70
CA ASP A 42 15.07 5.85 -4.62
C ASP A 42 14.68 6.57 -3.31
N GLY A 43 14.65 5.81 -2.21
CA GLY A 43 14.21 6.28 -0.90
C GLY A 43 12.69 6.31 -0.68
N PHE A 44 11.87 5.87 -1.64
CA PHE A 44 10.43 5.66 -1.40
C PHE A 44 10.21 4.50 -0.42
N ILE A 45 9.36 4.73 0.58
CA ILE A 45 9.02 3.74 1.60
C ILE A 45 7.50 3.60 1.64
N PHE A 46 7.02 2.39 1.39
CA PHE A 46 5.62 2.00 1.50
C PHE A 46 5.41 1.08 2.70
N ASN A 47 4.36 1.34 3.46
CA ASN A 47 3.90 0.52 4.58
C ASN A 47 2.48 0.03 4.31
N GLU A 48 2.12 -1.17 4.77
CA GLU A 48 0.74 -1.69 4.78
C GLU A 48 0.46 -2.35 6.12
N GLY A 49 -0.76 -2.20 6.63
CA GLY A 49 -1.18 -2.72 7.93
C GLY A 49 -1.83 -4.10 7.85
N ALA A 50 -1.19 -5.09 7.22
CA ALA A 50 -1.75 -6.45 7.18
C ALA A 50 -1.62 -7.11 8.58
N ARG A 51 -2.72 -7.17 9.31
CA ARG A 51 -2.80 -7.99 10.54
C ARG A 51 -3.28 -9.38 10.17
N ASN A 52 -2.54 -10.39 10.61
CA ASN A 52 -2.97 -11.79 10.60
C ASN A 52 -4.16 -11.99 11.53
#